data_AF-A0A2H9P3W2-F1
#
_entry.id   AF-A0A2H9P3W2-F1
#
_cell.length_a   1.000
_cell.length_b   1.000
_cell.length_c   1.000
_cell.angle_alpha   90.00
_cell.angle_beta   90.00
_cell.angle_gamma   90.00
#
_symmetry.space_group_name_H-M   'P 1'
#
loop_
_entity.id
_entity.type
_entity.pdbx_description
1 polymer ?
#
loop_
_entity_poly.entity_id
_entity_poly.type
_entity_poly.pdbx_seq_one_letter_code
_entity_poly.pdbx_strand_id
1 'polypeptide(L)'
;MFANSYAYVDGDLENKLFPKNFDLFDSGILKIDSDFFESNNFKRYIIFGTGSGDSNLKNNSLYGVESGGGFFYVAVLPENLISNLISKGYNVIEDSKLDFHSDVPDASRIGQITGSTLAQTKYNVTGNGIKIGIVDTGVDFSNPDIQSSLARDKNNHPIM
;
A
#
# COMPACT_ATOMS: atom_id res chain seq x y z
N MET A 1 0.37 -50.21 34.01
CA MET A 1 1.59 -49.41 34.25
C MET A 1 1.48 -48.14 33.43
N PHE A 2 1.26 -47.00 34.07
CA PHE A 2 1.25 -45.71 33.39
C PHE A 2 2.69 -45.19 33.32
N ALA A 3 3.19 -44.99 32.11
CA ALA A 3 4.48 -44.35 31.89
C ALA A 3 4.27 -42.83 31.96
N ASN A 4 4.65 -42.21 33.08
CA ASN A 4 4.80 -40.76 33.15
C ASN A 4 6.15 -40.41 32.51
N SER A 5 6.12 -39.57 31.48
CA SER A 5 7.33 -38.93 30.95
C SER A 5 7.39 -37.50 31.46
N TYR A 6 8.54 -37.11 32.01
CA TYR A 6 8.84 -35.74 32.41
C TYR A 6 9.79 -35.15 31.36
N ALA A 7 9.47 -33.96 30.85
CA ALA A 7 10.35 -33.19 30.00
C ALA A 7 11.03 -32.10 30.85
N TYR A 8 12.37 -32.12 30.82
CA TYR A 8 13.24 -31.09 31.38
C TYR A 8 13.04 -29.78 30.62
N VAL A 9 12.70 -28.71 31.32
CA VAL A 9 12.68 -27.35 30.77
C VAL A 9 13.88 -26.64 31.37
N ASP A 10 14.98 -26.55 30.60
CA ASP A 10 16.07 -25.65 30.92
C ASP A 10 15.58 -24.23 30.64
N GLY A 11 15.46 -23.45 31.71
CA GLY A 11 15.46 -22.00 31.59
C GLY A 11 16.90 -21.54 31.49
N ASP A 12 17.23 -20.83 30.41
CA ASP A 12 17.89 -19.53 30.48
C ASP A 12 18.02 -18.93 29.06
N LEU A 13 17.19 -17.91 28.80
CA LEU A 13 17.20 -16.99 27.66
C LEU A 13 17.51 -17.58 26.28
N GLU A 14 16.54 -18.29 25.68
CA GLU A 14 16.52 -18.36 24.23
C GLU A 14 16.17 -16.98 23.65
N ASN A 15 17.09 -16.43 22.85
CA ASN A 15 16.87 -15.36 21.89
C ASN A 15 15.83 -15.80 20.82
N LYS A 16 14.59 -16.06 21.22
CA LYS A 16 13.45 -16.23 20.29
C LYS A 16 12.99 -14.88 19.78
N LEU A 17 13.90 -14.09 19.22
CA LEU A 17 13.50 -12.76 18.79
C LEU A 17 12.75 -12.78 17.46
N PHE A 18 12.93 -13.78 16.60
CA PHE A 18 12.15 -13.90 15.37
C PHE A 18 12.12 -15.36 14.89
N PRO A 19 10.97 -15.93 14.47
CA PRO A 19 10.98 -17.15 13.67
C PRO A 19 11.86 -16.91 12.45
N LYS A 20 12.79 -17.82 12.17
CA LYS A 20 13.70 -17.71 11.05
C LYS A 20 12.98 -18.25 9.80
N ASN A 21 12.91 -17.43 8.75
CA ASN A 21 12.36 -17.68 7.42
C ASN A 21 10.82 -17.62 7.35
N PHE A 22 10.30 -16.43 7.12
CA PHE A 22 8.99 -16.24 6.48
C PHE A 22 9.18 -16.20 4.95
N ASP A 23 9.35 -17.36 4.31
CA ASP A 23 9.09 -17.46 2.88
C ASP A 23 7.58 -17.27 2.71
N LEU A 24 7.10 -16.15 2.16
CA LEU A 24 5.66 -15.93 1.99
C LEU A 24 5.16 -16.88 0.87
N PHE A 25 4.62 -18.02 1.31
CA PHE A 25 4.53 -19.29 0.59
C PHE A 25 3.54 -19.34 -0.57
N ASP A 26 4.01 -19.79 -1.74
CA ASP A 26 3.20 -20.48 -2.76
C ASP A 26 3.96 -21.73 -3.26
N SER A 27 4.29 -22.63 -2.31
CA SER A 27 5.07 -23.84 -2.61
C SER A 27 4.21 -25.04 -3.00
N GLY A 28 2.87 -24.95 -2.85
CA GLY A 28 1.94 -26.07 -3.02
C GLY A 28 2.05 -27.19 -1.98
N ILE A 29 2.99 -27.10 -1.03
CA ILE A 29 3.27 -28.13 -0.01
C ILE A 29 2.53 -27.83 1.30
N LEU A 30 2.44 -26.55 1.67
CA LEU A 30 1.77 -26.10 2.89
C LEU A 30 0.65 -25.13 2.51
N LYS A 31 -0.56 -25.44 2.96
CA LYS A 31 -1.70 -24.54 2.83
C LYS A 31 -1.85 -23.76 4.14
N ILE A 32 -1.76 -22.44 4.05
CA ILE A 32 -2.01 -21.53 5.16
C ILE A 32 -3.44 -21.02 5.01
N ASP A 33 -4.18 -20.98 6.11
CA ASP A 33 -5.53 -20.43 6.13
C ASP A 33 -5.47 -18.92 5.82
N SER A 34 -6.46 -18.42 5.08
CA SER A 34 -6.47 -17.04 4.60
C SER A 34 -6.45 -15.99 5.72
N ASP A 35 -6.92 -16.36 6.91
CA ASP A 35 -6.98 -15.54 8.12
C ASP A 35 -5.80 -15.79 9.07
N PHE A 36 -4.79 -16.58 8.69
CA PHE A 36 -3.65 -16.89 9.57
C PHE A 36 -2.95 -15.63 10.09
N PHE A 37 -2.72 -14.64 9.22
CA PHE A 37 -2.04 -13.41 9.61
C PHE A 37 -2.93 -12.52 10.51
N GLU A 38 -4.24 -12.49 10.24
CA GLU A 38 -5.20 -11.73 11.05
C GLU A 38 -5.39 -12.36 12.44
N SER A 39 -5.58 -13.68 12.49
CA SER A 39 -5.76 -14.45 13.73
C SER A 39 -4.51 -14.44 14.63
N ASN A 40 -3.31 -14.29 14.06
CA ASN A 40 -2.07 -14.23 14.81
C ASN A 40 -1.50 -12.80 14.97
N ASN A 41 -2.27 -11.77 14.60
CA ASN A 41 -1.90 -10.36 14.71
C ASN A 41 -0.53 -10.03 14.08
N PHE A 42 -0.27 -10.63 12.92
CA PHE A 42 0.87 -10.28 12.08
C PHE A 42 0.48 -9.12 11.18
N LYS A 43 1.36 -8.11 11.13
CA LYS A 43 1.18 -6.96 10.23
C LYS A 43 2.44 -6.73 9.42
N ARG A 44 2.28 -6.01 8.31
CA ARG A 44 3.41 -5.57 7.50
C ARG A 44 3.94 -4.25 8.09
N TYR A 45 5.25 -4.13 8.20
CA TYR A 45 5.92 -2.95 8.73
C TYR A 45 7.04 -2.50 7.79
N ILE A 46 7.19 -1.19 7.67
CA ILE A 46 8.33 -0.51 7.06
C ILE A 46 9.29 -0.15 8.19
N ILE A 47 10.53 -0.64 8.12
CA ILE A 47 11.51 -0.51 9.20
C ILE A 47 12.83 0.03 8.64
N PHE A 48 13.34 1.13 9.21
CA PHE A 48 14.58 1.74 8.75
C PHE A 48 15.37 2.40 9.86
N GLY A 49 16.68 2.48 9.69
CA GLY A 49 17.60 3.01 10.69
C GLY A 49 19.01 3.22 10.14
N THR A 50 19.86 3.83 10.96
CA THR A 50 21.28 4.03 10.66
C THR A 50 22.13 2.84 11.13
N GLY A 51 23.23 2.57 10.43
CA GLY A 51 24.10 1.41 10.72
C GLY A 51 23.63 0.13 10.04
N SER A 52 24.19 -1.01 10.47
CA SER A 52 23.80 -2.32 9.92
C SER A 52 22.49 -2.80 10.52
N GLY A 53 21.60 -3.33 9.69
CA GLY A 53 20.33 -3.90 10.15
C GLY A 53 20.53 -5.14 11.03
N ASP A 54 19.55 -5.43 11.90
CA ASP A 54 19.54 -6.69 12.65
C ASP A 54 19.52 -7.86 11.65
N SER A 55 20.45 -8.80 11.78
CA SER A 55 20.56 -9.95 10.87
C SER A 55 19.29 -10.79 10.86
N ASN A 56 18.54 -10.81 11.96
CA ASN A 56 17.25 -11.48 12.02
C ASN A 56 16.15 -10.71 11.28
N LEU A 57 16.20 -9.38 11.31
CA LEU A 57 15.27 -8.55 10.56
C LEU A 57 15.50 -8.68 9.06
N LYS A 58 16.77 -8.68 8.63
CA LYS A 58 17.18 -8.89 7.24
C LYS A 58 16.71 -10.23 6.68
N ASN A 59 16.82 -11.31 7.47
CA ASN A 59 16.38 -12.64 7.04
C ASN A 59 14.86 -12.80 6.97
N ASN A 60 14.11 -11.94 7.67
CA ASN A 60 12.65 -11.98 7.74
C ASN A 60 11.98 -10.81 7.01
N SER A 61 12.74 -10.03 6.25
CA SER A 61 12.22 -8.97 5.41
C SER A 61 11.80 -9.52 4.04
N LEU A 62 10.61 -9.15 3.58
CA LEU A 62 10.15 -9.38 2.22
C LEU A 62 11.00 -8.61 1.21
N TYR A 63 11.35 -7.38 1.55
CA TYR A 63 12.17 -6.50 0.74
C TYR A 63 13.18 -5.78 1.60
N GLY A 64 14.37 -5.53 1.08
CA GLY A 64 15.44 -4.91 1.85
C GLY A 64 16.54 -4.27 1.02
N VAL A 65 17.03 -3.14 1.50
CA VAL A 65 18.27 -2.51 1.03
C VAL A 65 19.11 -2.09 2.24
N GLU A 66 20.42 -2.31 2.15
CA GLU A 66 21.36 -1.98 3.20
C GLU A 66 22.60 -1.33 2.57
N SER A 67 23.11 -0.29 3.23
CA SER A 67 24.29 0.45 2.84
C SER A 67 25.12 0.79 4.07
N GLY A 68 26.35 1.29 3.88
CA GLY A 68 27.16 1.78 5.00
C GLY A 68 26.50 2.90 5.82
N GLY A 69 25.50 3.60 5.26
CA GLY A 69 24.77 4.67 5.93
C GLY A 69 23.52 4.23 6.70
N GLY A 70 23.05 2.99 6.52
CA GLY A 70 21.79 2.54 7.09
C GLY A 70 21.09 1.46 6.29
N PHE A 71 19.90 1.09 6.75
CA PHE A 71 19.08 0.05 6.16
C PHE A 71 17.61 0.47 6.04
N PHE A 72 16.92 -0.19 5.12
CA PHE A 72 15.48 -0.10 4.93
C PHE A 72 14.93 -1.49 4.62
N TYR A 73 13.91 -1.93 5.36
CA TYR A 73 13.27 -3.23 5.23
C TYR A 73 11.74 -3.11 5.24
N VAL A 74 11.10 -4.00 4.49
CA VAL A 74 9.67 -4.27 4.58
C VAL A 74 9.52 -5.69 5.11
N ALA A 75 8.90 -5.88 6.27
CA ALA A 75 8.80 -7.18 6.93
C ALA A 75 7.38 -7.45 7.45
N VAL A 76 6.99 -8.73 7.54
CA VAL A 76 5.73 -9.16 8.17
C VAL A 76 6.08 -9.70 9.55
N LEU A 77 5.64 -9.00 10.59
CA LEU A 77 6.04 -9.26 11.97
C LEU A 77 4.81 -9.28 12.89
N PRO A 78 4.85 -10.03 14.00
CA PRO A 78 3.86 -9.90 15.05
C PRO A 78 4.05 -8.59 15.82
N GLU A 79 2.95 -7.98 16.25
CA GLU A 79 2.94 -6.65 16.90
C GLU A 79 3.78 -6.59 18.20
N ASN A 80 3.93 -7.72 18.90
CA ASN A 80 4.72 -7.78 20.14
C ASN A 80 6.23 -7.53 19.94
N LEU A 81 6.76 -7.63 18.73
CA LEU A 81 8.18 -7.38 18.43
C LEU A 81 8.48 -5.90 18.12
N ILE A 82 7.45 -5.09 17.92
CA ILE A 82 7.58 -3.69 17.46
C ILE A 82 8.20 -2.80 18.54
N SER A 83 7.81 -3.00 19.79
CA SER A 83 8.39 -2.26 20.93
C SER A 83 9.89 -2.48 21.07
N ASN A 84 10.38 -3.68 20.75
CA ASN A 84 11.81 -4.02 20.76
C ASN A 84 12.58 -3.32 19.62
N LEU A 85 12.00 -3.27 18.42
CA LEU A 85 12.62 -2.57 17.30
C LEU A 85 12.70 -1.05 17.55
N ILE A 86 11.64 -0.47 18.12
CA ILE A 86 11.63 0.95 18.51
C ILE A 86 12.67 1.22 19.61
N SER A 87 12.81 0.34 20.61
CA SER A 87 13.79 0.53 21.69
C SER A 87 15.24 0.39 21.22
N LYS A 88 15.49 -0.33 20.12
CA LYS A 88 16.79 -0.34 19.41
C LYS A 88 17.09 0.95 18.65
N GLY A 89 16.14 1.89 18.60
CA GLY A 89 16.28 3.16 17.89
C GLY A 89 15.91 3.08 16.40
N TYR A 90 15.21 2.02 15.98
CA TYR A 90 14.73 1.90 14.62
C TYR A 90 13.42 2.66 14.44
N ASN A 91 13.22 3.22 13.25
CA ASN A 91 11.93 3.76 12.84
C ASN A 91 11.09 2.60 12.33
N VAL A 92 9.90 2.42 12.89
CA VAL A 92 8.97 1.36 12.53
C VAL A 92 7.62 1.99 12.21
N ILE A 93 7.12 1.73 11.01
CA ILE A 93 5.84 2.24 10.52
C ILE A 93 4.98 1.05 10.13
N GLU A 94 3.79 0.92 10.70
CA GLU A 94 2.79 -0.06 10.26
C GLU A 94 2.35 0.28 8.83
N ASP A 95 2.43 -0.70 7.93
CA ASP A 95 1.97 -0.57 6.56
C ASP A 95 0.48 -0.91 6.53
N SER A 96 -0.34 0.11 6.31
CA SER A 96 -1.78 -0.05 6.14
C SER A 96 -2.10 -0.42 4.71
N LYS A 97 -2.98 -1.41 4.53
CA LYS A 97 -3.54 -1.71 3.21
C LYS A 97 -4.15 -0.43 2.64
N LEU A 98 -3.76 -0.08 1.43
CA LEU A 98 -4.39 1.01 0.70
C LEU A 98 -5.86 0.64 0.49
N ASP A 99 -6.74 1.35 1.21
CA ASP A 99 -8.19 1.23 1.05
C ASP A 99 -8.59 1.90 -0.24
N PHE A 100 -8.48 1.13 -1.32
CA PHE A 100 -9.27 1.40 -2.51
C PHE A 100 -10.67 0.97 -2.16
N HIS A 101 -11.60 1.91 -2.04
CA HIS A 101 -13.02 1.60 -1.97
C HIS A 101 -13.39 0.81 -3.24
N SER A 102 -13.32 -0.52 -3.13
CA SER A 102 -13.21 -1.45 -4.26
C SER A 102 -14.52 -1.64 -5.01
N ASP A 103 -15.58 -0.96 -4.58
CA ASP A 103 -16.91 -0.97 -5.18
C ASP A 103 -17.26 0.36 -5.87
N VAL A 104 -16.32 1.31 -6.03
CA VAL A 104 -16.57 2.45 -6.93
C VAL A 104 -16.09 2.12 -8.34
N PRO A 105 -16.98 1.76 -9.29
CA PRO A 105 -16.62 1.92 -10.68
C PRO A 105 -16.46 3.43 -10.87
N ASP A 106 -15.23 3.83 -11.17
CA ASP A 106 -14.88 5.14 -11.71
C ASP A 106 -14.69 6.28 -10.68
N ALA A 107 -13.52 6.91 -10.74
CA ALA A 107 -13.24 8.21 -10.11
C ALA A 107 -14.20 9.31 -10.62
N SER A 108 -14.93 9.06 -11.70
CA SER A 108 -15.87 9.97 -12.36
C SER A 108 -17.31 9.94 -11.80
N ARG A 109 -17.52 9.64 -10.51
CA ARG A 109 -18.84 9.86 -9.88
C ARG A 109 -19.22 11.32 -9.72
N ILE A 110 -18.32 12.26 -10.06
CA ILE A 110 -18.60 13.69 -9.98
C ILE A 110 -19.86 14.08 -10.75
N GLY A 111 -20.15 13.41 -11.88
CA GLY A 111 -21.39 13.67 -12.63
C GLY A 111 -22.66 13.22 -11.91
N GLN A 112 -22.58 12.11 -11.16
CA GLN A 112 -23.68 11.64 -10.32
C GLN A 112 -23.85 12.53 -9.08
N ILE A 113 -22.74 12.90 -8.43
CA ILE A 113 -22.72 13.71 -7.20
C ILE A 113 -23.26 15.13 -7.47
N THR A 114 -22.82 15.76 -8.55
CA THR A 114 -23.28 17.11 -8.94
C THR A 114 -24.65 17.11 -9.62
N GLY A 115 -25.18 15.93 -9.96
CA GLY A 115 -26.41 15.77 -10.71
C GLY A 115 -26.31 16.12 -12.20
N SER A 116 -25.12 16.34 -12.75
CA SER A 116 -24.93 16.64 -14.17
C SER A 116 -25.36 15.47 -15.06
N THR A 117 -25.14 14.21 -14.65
CA THR A 117 -25.63 13.02 -15.37
C THR A 117 -27.15 12.98 -15.42
N LEU A 118 -27.82 13.38 -14.33
CA LEU A 118 -29.29 13.46 -14.28
C LEU A 118 -29.78 14.58 -15.19
N ALA A 119 -29.13 15.75 -15.17
CA ALA A 119 -29.48 16.87 -16.03
C ALA A 119 -29.34 16.49 -17.52
N GLN A 120 -28.23 15.87 -17.90
CA GLN A 120 -27.99 15.37 -19.25
C GLN A 120 -29.07 14.35 -19.66
N THR A 121 -29.32 13.33 -18.85
CA THR A 121 -30.28 12.26 -19.19
C THR A 121 -31.72 12.77 -19.26
N LYS A 122 -32.12 13.66 -18.34
CA LYS A 122 -33.51 14.12 -18.20
C LYS A 122 -33.86 15.27 -19.16
N TYR A 123 -32.90 16.15 -19.45
CA TYR A 123 -33.13 17.37 -20.22
C TYR A 123 -32.31 17.45 -21.50
N ASN A 124 -31.51 16.42 -21.82
CA ASN A 124 -30.63 16.35 -22.99
C ASN A 124 -29.67 17.54 -23.10
N VAL A 125 -29.17 18.02 -21.97
CA VAL A 125 -28.20 19.13 -21.90
C VAL A 125 -26.77 18.59 -21.88
N THR A 126 -25.93 19.04 -22.80
CA THR A 126 -24.55 18.54 -22.98
C THR A 126 -23.48 19.62 -22.87
N GLY A 127 -23.87 20.89 -22.73
CA GLY A 127 -22.94 22.03 -22.81
C GLY A 127 -22.51 22.41 -24.24
N ASN A 128 -23.03 21.73 -25.28
CA ASN A 128 -22.72 22.06 -26.65
C ASN A 128 -23.05 23.53 -26.98
N GLY A 129 -22.10 24.25 -27.59
CA GLY A 129 -22.21 25.67 -27.91
C GLY A 129 -21.84 26.64 -26.77
N ILE A 130 -21.58 26.13 -25.56
CA ILE A 130 -21.08 26.94 -24.45
C ILE A 130 -19.56 27.01 -24.51
N LYS A 131 -19.00 28.21 -24.35
CA LYS A 131 -17.55 28.44 -24.31
C LYS A 131 -17.15 28.85 -22.89
N ILE A 132 -16.16 28.17 -22.34
CA ILE A 132 -15.66 28.41 -20.97
C ILE A 132 -14.19 28.79 -21.09
N GLY A 133 -13.83 29.97 -20.58
CA GLY A 133 -12.44 30.38 -20.41
C GLY A 133 -11.93 29.92 -19.04
N ILE A 134 -10.80 29.20 -19.03
CA ILE A 134 -10.16 28.71 -17.80
C ILE A 134 -8.89 29.55 -17.57
N VAL A 135 -8.82 30.25 -16.46
CA VAL A 135 -7.63 31.02 -16.05
C VAL A 135 -6.90 30.23 -14.98
N ASP A 136 -5.84 29.54 -15.38
CA ASP A 136 -5.02 28.67 -14.55
C ASP A 136 -3.57 28.67 -15.09
N THR A 137 -2.70 27.79 -14.59
CA THR A 137 -1.28 27.71 -15.00
C THR A 137 -1.05 27.20 -16.43
N GLY A 138 -2.12 26.90 -17.17
CA GLY A 138 -2.07 26.34 -18.52
C GLY A 138 -2.67 24.94 -18.58
N VAL A 139 -2.67 24.34 -19.77
CA VAL A 139 -3.19 23.00 -20.04
C VAL A 139 -2.38 22.34 -21.15
N ASP A 140 -2.26 21.00 -21.09
CA ASP A 140 -1.65 20.21 -22.17
C ASP A 140 -2.68 19.92 -23.27
N PHE A 141 -2.59 20.65 -24.39
CA PHE A 141 -3.49 20.47 -25.53
C PHE A 141 -3.34 19.13 -26.26
N SER A 142 -2.32 18.33 -25.93
CA SER A 142 -2.13 17.00 -26.53
C SER A 142 -2.95 15.91 -25.83
N ASN A 143 -3.57 16.17 -24.68
CA ASN A 143 -4.36 15.18 -23.97
C ASN A 143 -5.63 14.76 -24.78
N PRO A 144 -5.80 13.46 -25.12
CA PRO A 144 -6.90 12.99 -25.97
C PRO A 144 -8.29 13.28 -25.39
N ASP A 145 -8.43 13.38 -24.07
CA ASP A 145 -9.72 13.59 -23.41
C ASP A 145 -10.25 15.02 -23.57
N ILE A 146 -9.38 15.98 -23.90
CA ILE A 146 -9.76 17.40 -24.05
C ILE A 146 -9.66 17.90 -25.49
N GLN A 147 -8.96 17.20 -26.38
CA GLN A 147 -8.66 17.67 -27.75
C GLN A 147 -9.90 18.11 -28.54
N SER A 148 -11.04 17.44 -28.33
CA SER A 148 -12.33 17.72 -28.97
C SER A 148 -13.10 18.88 -28.33
N SER A 149 -12.72 19.26 -27.10
CA SER A 149 -13.38 20.31 -26.30
C SER A 149 -12.65 21.66 -26.37
N LEU A 150 -11.42 21.70 -26.90
CA LEU A 150 -10.64 22.94 -27.03
C LEU A 150 -11.22 23.89 -28.07
N ALA A 151 -11.27 25.18 -27.74
CA ALA A 151 -11.56 26.22 -28.72
C ALA A 151 -10.41 26.33 -29.73
N ARG A 152 -10.74 26.41 -31.03
CA ARG A 152 -9.76 26.46 -32.11
C ARG A 152 -9.98 27.64 -33.05
N ASP A 153 -8.89 28.13 -33.62
CA ASP A 153 -8.91 29.20 -34.62
C ASP A 153 -9.29 28.67 -36.03
N LYS A 154 -9.24 29.56 -37.03
CA LYS A 154 -9.55 29.21 -38.43
C LYS A 154 -8.58 28.21 -39.06
N ASN A 155 -7.40 28.06 -38.47
CA ASN A 155 -6.34 27.15 -38.91
C ASN A 155 -6.32 25.84 -38.08
N ASN A 156 -7.35 25.63 -37.24
CA ASN A 156 -7.51 24.47 -36.37
C ASN A 156 -6.48 24.39 -35.21
N HIS A 157 -5.84 25.51 -34.85
CA HIS A 157 -4.95 25.59 -33.70
C HIS A 157 -5.72 25.91 -32.41
N PRO A 158 -5.40 25.28 -31.27
CA PRO A 158 -5.97 25.65 -29.98
C PRO A 158 -5.73 27.13 -29.67
N ILE A 159 -6.76 27.81 -29.16
CA ILE A 159 -6.70 29.22 -28.75
C ILE A 159 -6.32 29.27 -27.27
N MET A 160 -5.34 30.12 -26.94
CA MET A 160 -4.90 30.45 -25.58
C MET A 160 -5.34 31.86 -25.21
#